data_AF-A0A6A4WEL8-F1
#
_entry.id   AF-A0A6A4WEL8-F1
#
_cell.length_a   1.000
_cell.length_b   1.000
_cell.length_c   1.000
_cell.angle_alpha   90.00
_cell.angle_beta   90.00
_cell.angle_gamma   90.00
#
_symmetry.space_group_name_H-M   'P 1'
#
loop_
_entity.id
_entity.type
_entity.pdbx_description
1 polymer ?
#
loop_
_entity_poly.entity_id
_entity_poly.type
_entity_poly.pdbx_seq_one_letter_code
_entity_poly.pdbx_strand_id
1 'polypeptide(L)'
;MESLVGSQRGRGCALRAHSPPADLAMALLDLWSAGGAAVLQSQQRRDGGRTLTDRYRRTTQRGRYRRQLDRQPAAATMAAEPASDLEFRAAEPEKGSPRPLRALASGGGSMCLEHTLPGEAAFDYNTISISANYLLERTKHRPSIGIVCGSGLGSLVDHLKEREAFPYEKIPNFPVSTVAGHDGQVVFGLLNGVPVMCMKGRFHSYEGYPLWKTAMPIRVMKLVGVNSVIVTNAAGGINDKYHVGDVMLIKDHINIPGFAGNSPLVGKNDENFGPRFPGMSNAYDKQLRQEAKNVVKEMGIEESVHEGVYVMLGGPSYETVAELRLLRLLGADAVGMSTVAEVVVARHCGMRVFAFSLVTNKCIMEWDSDEEANHEEVIAAANARKHHLQELVGRMAARMAQ
;
A
#
# COMPACT_ATOMS: atom_id res chain seq x y z
N MET A 1 4.36 -57.47 46.52
CA MET A 1 5.39 -57.95 45.58
C MET A 1 5.75 -56.76 44.69
N GLU A 2 6.58 -55.82 45.15
CA GLU A 2 8.07 -55.87 45.25
C GLU A 2 8.69 -56.06 43.85
N SER A 3 9.23 -54.99 43.25
CA SER A 3 10.66 -54.56 43.25
C SER A 3 11.46 -55.29 42.14
N LEU A 4 12.21 -54.65 41.24
CA LEU A 4 13.51 -53.94 41.37
C LEU A 4 13.77 -53.24 40.00
N VAL A 5 14.11 -51.95 39.89
CA VAL A 5 15.42 -51.28 40.07
C VAL A 5 16.60 -51.92 39.30
N GLY A 6 17.13 -51.18 38.32
CA GLY A 6 18.38 -51.48 37.61
C GLY A 6 18.88 -50.29 36.79
N SER A 7 19.74 -49.47 37.41
CA SER A 7 20.47 -48.31 36.87
C SER A 7 21.59 -48.71 35.90
N GLN A 8 21.88 -47.89 34.87
CA GLN A 8 23.25 -47.38 34.60
C GLN A 8 23.35 -46.33 33.45
N ARG A 9 23.69 -45.10 33.87
CA ARG A 9 24.70 -44.14 33.34
C ARG A 9 25.02 -44.07 31.82
N GLY A 10 24.57 -42.96 31.22
CA GLY A 10 25.42 -41.87 30.67
C GLY A 10 26.49 -42.18 29.62
N ARG A 11 26.28 -41.69 28.38
CA ARG A 11 27.35 -41.16 27.50
C ARG A 11 26.82 -39.95 26.73
N GLY A 12 27.56 -38.83 26.84
CA GLY A 12 27.28 -37.59 26.13
C GLY A 12 27.49 -37.73 24.62
N CYS A 13 26.59 -37.14 23.85
CA CYS A 13 26.73 -36.97 22.41
C CYS A 13 27.59 -35.72 22.16
N ALA A 14 28.87 -35.92 21.84
CA ALA A 14 29.75 -34.86 21.37
C ALA A 14 29.44 -34.59 19.90
N LEU A 15 28.90 -33.40 19.61
CA LEU A 15 28.83 -32.84 18.26
C LEU A 15 30.24 -32.66 17.71
N ARG A 16 30.66 -33.51 16.76
CA ARG A 16 31.82 -33.23 15.91
C ARG A 16 31.37 -32.34 14.76
N ALA A 17 31.85 -31.10 14.75
CA ALA A 17 31.80 -30.24 13.58
C ALA A 17 32.72 -30.82 12.50
N HIS A 18 32.16 -31.16 11.34
CA HIS A 18 32.94 -31.45 10.14
C HIS A 18 33.30 -30.13 9.45
N SER A 19 34.58 -29.79 9.42
CA SER A 19 35.14 -28.77 8.53
C SER A 19 35.13 -29.28 7.09
N PRO A 20 34.79 -28.46 6.08
CA PRO A 20 34.89 -28.87 4.68
C PRO A 20 36.37 -28.95 4.24
N PRO A 21 36.71 -29.77 3.24
CA PRO A 21 38.08 -29.92 2.76
C PRO A 21 38.58 -28.62 2.11
N ALA A 22 39.86 -28.31 2.34
CA ALA A 22 40.54 -27.07 1.94
C ALA A 22 40.58 -26.82 0.42
N ASP A 23 40.18 -27.78 -0.40
CA ASP A 23 40.24 -27.71 -1.87
C ASP A 23 39.07 -26.93 -2.51
N LEU A 24 37.99 -26.64 -1.77
CA LEU A 24 36.85 -25.86 -2.30
C LEU A 24 37.04 -24.34 -2.16
N ALA A 25 37.87 -23.89 -1.21
CA ALA A 25 38.12 -22.46 -0.97
C ALA A 25 39.11 -21.85 -1.98
N MET A 26 40.05 -22.64 -2.49
CA MET A 26 41.02 -22.20 -3.50
C MET A 26 40.38 -22.05 -4.88
N ALA A 27 39.43 -22.93 -5.25
CA ALA A 27 38.71 -22.84 -6.52
C ALA A 27 37.84 -21.57 -6.64
N LEU A 28 37.33 -21.04 -5.52
CA LEU A 28 36.53 -19.80 -5.49
C LEU A 28 37.39 -18.52 -5.54
N LEU A 29 38.65 -18.58 -5.10
CA LEU A 29 39.61 -17.47 -5.20
C LEU A 29 40.17 -17.30 -6.61
N ASP A 30 40.35 -18.40 -7.35
CA ASP A 30 40.80 -18.37 -8.75
C ASP A 30 39.72 -17.86 -9.71
N LEU A 31 38.44 -18.16 -9.43
CA LEU A 31 37.28 -17.65 -10.19
C LEU A 31 37.06 -16.14 -9.99
N TRP A 32 37.39 -15.60 -8.81
CA TRP A 32 37.33 -14.15 -8.57
C TRP A 32 38.51 -13.41 -9.23
N SER A 33 39.70 -14.03 -9.26
CA SER A 33 40.90 -13.47 -9.87
C SER A 33 40.84 -13.45 -11.41
N ALA A 34 40.18 -14.44 -12.02
CA ALA A 34 39.98 -14.50 -13.48
C ALA A 34 38.92 -13.51 -14.00
N GLY A 35 37.92 -13.15 -13.18
CA GLY A 35 36.87 -12.19 -13.55
C GLY A 35 37.34 -10.73 -13.58
N GLY A 36 38.34 -10.37 -12.75
CA GLY A 36 38.89 -9.01 -12.69
C GLY A 36 39.79 -8.63 -13.88
N ALA A 37 40.45 -9.60 -14.51
CA ALA A 37 41.36 -9.35 -15.63
C ALA A 37 40.64 -9.09 -16.96
N ALA A 38 39.44 -9.66 -17.16
CA ALA A 38 38.65 -9.50 -18.39
C ALA A 38 37.99 -8.12 -18.51
N VAL A 39 37.74 -7.42 -17.39
CA VAL A 39 37.14 -6.08 -17.36
C VAL A 39 38.19 -4.97 -17.64
N LEU A 40 39.46 -5.21 -17.32
CA LEU A 40 40.55 -4.26 -17.56
C LEU A 40 41.09 -4.27 -19.00
N GLN A 41 40.98 -5.39 -19.73
CA GLN A 41 41.41 -5.46 -21.14
C GLN A 41 40.36 -4.92 -22.14
N SER A 42 39.09 -4.81 -21.75
CA SER A 42 38.05 -4.26 -22.63
C SER A 42 37.95 -2.72 -22.57
N GLN A 43 38.46 -2.08 -21.51
CA GLN A 43 38.52 -0.62 -21.41
C GLN A 43 39.79 0.00 -22.04
N GLN A 44 40.88 -0.76 -22.22
CA GLN A 44 42.12 -0.25 -22.85
C GLN A 44 42.12 -0.24 -24.38
N ARG A 45 41.05 -0.71 -25.06
CA ARG A 45 40.93 -0.69 -26.52
C ARG A 45 40.10 0.47 -27.09
N ARG A 46 39.65 1.43 -26.26
CA ARG A 46 38.80 2.54 -26.74
C ARG A 46 39.32 3.96 -26.59
N ASP A 47 40.44 4.21 -25.90
CA ASP A 47 41.00 5.56 -25.82
C ASP A 47 42.36 5.65 -26.50
N GLY A 48 42.32 6.14 -27.74
CA GLY A 48 43.49 6.53 -28.50
C GLY A 48 44.20 7.72 -27.86
N GLY A 49 45.44 7.48 -27.43
CA GLY A 49 46.55 8.43 -27.42
C GLY A 49 46.29 9.85 -26.91
N ARG A 50 46.65 10.11 -25.64
CA ARG A 50 47.35 11.33 -25.22
C ARG A 50 47.85 11.20 -23.77
N THR A 51 49.16 11.26 -23.60
CA THR A 51 49.88 11.26 -22.32
C THR A 51 49.67 12.56 -21.55
N LEU A 52 49.17 12.47 -20.30
CA LEU A 52 49.02 13.59 -19.37
C LEU A 52 50.10 13.51 -18.27
N THR A 53 51.30 13.98 -18.59
CA THR A 53 52.30 14.43 -17.63
C THR A 53 52.50 15.93 -17.84
N ASP A 54 51.60 16.75 -17.29
CA ASP A 54 51.90 18.10 -16.82
C ASP A 54 50.59 18.77 -16.40
N ARG A 55 50.43 18.97 -15.08
CA ARG A 55 49.71 20.08 -14.42
C ARG A 55 49.32 19.65 -13.00
N TYR A 56 50.24 19.80 -12.05
CA TYR A 56 49.87 20.15 -10.69
C TYR A 56 51.06 20.85 -10.01
N ARG A 57 51.15 22.18 -10.15
CA ARG A 57 52.05 23.01 -9.35
C ARG A 57 51.51 24.43 -9.23
N ARG A 58 51.43 24.90 -7.98
CA ARG A 58 51.08 26.26 -7.49
C ARG A 58 49.56 26.50 -7.46
N THR A 59 48.93 26.89 -6.36
CA THR A 59 49.34 27.86 -5.33
C THR A 59 48.76 27.53 -3.95
N THR A 60 49.64 27.45 -2.96
CA THR A 60 49.36 27.64 -1.53
C THR A 60 49.19 29.12 -1.21
N GLN A 61 48.09 29.53 -0.59
CA GLN A 61 48.09 30.66 0.34
C GLN A 61 47.26 30.34 1.58
N ARG A 62 47.77 30.86 2.69
CA ARG A 62 47.48 30.52 4.08
C ARG A 62 46.19 31.20 4.54
N GLY A 63 45.43 30.48 5.37
CA GLY A 63 44.40 31.05 6.25
C GLY A 63 44.18 30.14 7.45
N ARG A 64 44.98 30.31 8.51
CA ARG A 64 44.71 29.73 9.83
C ARG A 64 43.64 30.61 10.49
N TYR A 65 42.59 30.04 11.08
CA TYR A 65 42.11 30.47 12.40
C TYR A 65 41.39 29.33 13.13
N ARG A 66 41.50 29.41 14.45
CA ARG A 66 41.45 28.37 15.47
C ARG A 66 40.02 28.16 16.00
N ARG A 67 39.74 26.96 16.51
CA ARG A 67 38.58 26.64 17.37
C ARG A 67 38.54 27.53 18.63
N GLN A 68 37.35 27.94 19.07
CA GLN A 68 37.08 28.16 20.48
C GLN A 68 35.59 27.94 20.81
N LEU A 69 35.38 27.32 21.97
CA LEU A 69 34.14 26.90 22.62
C LEU A 69 33.42 28.07 23.31
N ASP A 70 32.14 27.80 23.61
CA ASP A 70 31.28 28.35 24.67
C ASP A 70 30.88 29.83 24.66
N ARG A 71 29.56 30.08 24.59
CA ARG A 71 28.72 30.59 25.71
C ARG A 71 27.33 31.03 25.23
N GLN A 72 26.29 30.48 25.87
CA GLN A 72 24.97 31.12 26.02
C GLN A 72 25.07 32.34 26.96
N PRO A 73 24.09 33.25 26.93
CA PRO A 73 23.21 33.35 28.10
C PRO A 73 21.73 33.63 27.79
N ALA A 74 20.96 33.71 28.88
CA ALA A 74 19.54 33.49 29.04
C ALA A 74 18.61 34.72 28.88
N ALA A 75 17.32 34.38 28.77
CA ALA A 75 16.06 35.06 29.11
C ALA A 75 16.04 36.49 29.69
N ALA A 76 15.10 37.29 29.17
CA ALA A 76 14.35 38.28 29.95
C ALA A 76 12.93 38.48 29.37
N THR A 77 11.94 38.30 30.24
CA THR A 77 10.52 38.65 30.13
C THR A 77 10.28 40.15 30.33
N MET A 78 9.27 40.75 29.68
CA MET A 78 8.10 41.41 30.33
C MET A 78 7.30 42.35 29.39
N ALA A 79 5.97 42.11 29.41
CA ALA A 79 4.86 43.06 29.55
C ALA A 79 4.50 44.07 28.43
N ALA A 80 3.19 44.37 28.41
CA ALA A 80 2.39 44.93 27.33
C ALA A 80 1.92 46.38 27.59
N GLU A 81 1.66 47.09 26.47
CA GLU A 81 0.64 48.15 26.21
C GLU A 81 0.59 49.46 27.04
N PRO A 82 -0.14 50.53 26.61
CA PRO A 82 -0.89 50.77 25.37
C PRO A 82 -0.64 52.15 24.66
N ALA A 83 -1.41 52.36 23.60
CA ALA A 83 -1.46 53.47 22.64
C ALA A 83 -2.08 54.80 23.13
N SER A 84 -1.82 55.89 22.38
CA SER A 84 -2.79 56.98 22.14
C SER A 84 -2.38 57.93 20.99
N ASP A 85 -3.37 58.21 20.13
CA ASP A 85 -3.74 59.49 19.49
C ASP A 85 -2.88 60.14 18.40
N LEU A 86 -3.51 60.33 17.23
CA LEU A 86 -3.77 61.68 16.68
C LEU A 86 -4.75 61.64 15.49
N GLU A 87 -5.88 62.31 15.68
CA GLU A 87 -6.92 62.64 14.71
C GLU A 87 -6.44 63.68 13.67
N PHE A 88 -7.02 63.66 12.45
CA PHE A 88 -7.22 64.89 11.68
C PHE A 88 -8.54 64.86 10.90
N ARG A 89 -9.25 66.00 10.97
CA ARG A 89 -10.64 66.25 10.54
C ARG A 89 -10.79 66.47 9.03
N ALA A 90 -12.04 66.27 8.62
CA ALA A 90 -12.62 66.32 7.27
C ALA A 90 -12.75 67.72 6.62
N ALA A 91 -12.91 67.71 5.29
CA ALA A 91 -13.69 68.69 4.53
C ALA A 91 -14.29 68.06 3.25
N GLU A 92 -15.59 68.24 3.05
CA GLU A 92 -16.43 67.94 1.86
C GLU A 92 -16.72 69.24 1.05
N PRO A 93 -17.55 69.26 -0.02
CA PRO A 93 -17.77 68.33 -1.14
C PRO A 93 -17.84 69.06 -2.52
N GLU A 94 -17.85 68.36 -3.67
CA GLU A 94 -18.57 68.83 -4.87
C GLU A 94 -19.10 67.68 -5.75
N LYS A 95 -20.24 67.96 -6.39
CA LYS A 95 -21.17 67.04 -7.09
C LYS A 95 -20.83 66.89 -8.58
N GLY A 96 -21.04 65.69 -9.13
CA GLY A 96 -21.18 65.51 -10.57
C GLY A 96 -21.31 64.04 -11.02
N SER A 97 -22.52 63.59 -11.30
CA SER A 97 -22.82 62.41 -12.14
C SER A 97 -23.42 62.93 -13.48
N PRO A 98 -23.65 62.13 -14.56
CA PRO A 98 -23.61 60.67 -14.67
C PRO A 98 -23.01 60.10 -15.99
N ARG A 99 -22.69 58.79 -16.00
CA ARG A 99 -23.03 57.77 -17.04
C ARG A 99 -22.16 56.50 -16.85
N PRO A 100 -22.72 55.28 -16.87
CA PRO A 100 -21.92 54.07 -16.72
C PRO A 100 -21.36 53.62 -18.08
N LEU A 101 -20.03 53.47 -18.17
CA LEU A 101 -19.35 52.77 -19.26
C LEU A 101 -19.13 51.31 -18.83
N ARG A 102 -19.64 50.40 -19.66
CA ARG A 102 -19.37 48.95 -19.63
C ARG A 102 -17.88 48.67 -19.36
N ALA A 103 -17.58 47.98 -18.27
CA ALA A 103 -16.32 47.27 -18.11
C ALA A 103 -16.54 45.79 -18.40
N LEU A 104 -15.82 45.30 -19.40
CA LEU A 104 -15.67 43.89 -19.75
C LEU A 104 -15.09 43.12 -18.57
N ALA A 105 -15.87 42.22 -17.97
CA ALA A 105 -15.34 41.20 -17.10
C ALA A 105 -14.68 40.12 -17.98
N SER A 106 -13.36 40.18 -18.11
CA SER A 106 -12.57 39.08 -18.63
C SER A 106 -12.67 37.90 -17.67
N GLY A 107 -13.22 36.80 -18.17
CA GLY A 107 -13.27 35.52 -17.47
C GLY A 107 -11.87 35.01 -17.16
N GLY A 108 -11.73 34.53 -15.92
CA GLY A 108 -10.58 33.81 -15.40
C GLY A 108 -11.07 32.98 -14.23
N GLY A 109 -11.92 31.99 -14.52
CA GLY A 109 -12.37 31.02 -13.53
C GLY A 109 -11.21 30.14 -13.10
N SER A 110 -10.48 30.58 -12.08
CA SER A 110 -9.62 29.70 -11.30
C SER A 110 -10.53 28.84 -10.44
N MET A 111 -10.82 27.61 -10.88
CA MET A 111 -11.22 26.54 -9.96
C MET A 111 -10.03 26.28 -9.04
N CYS A 112 -9.94 27.07 -7.97
CA CYS A 112 -9.12 26.72 -6.83
C CYS A 112 -9.77 25.49 -6.20
N LEU A 113 -9.13 24.33 -6.38
CA LEU A 113 -9.29 23.16 -5.52
C LEU A 113 -9.32 23.65 -4.08
N GLU A 114 -10.40 23.34 -3.35
CA GLU A 114 -10.44 23.53 -1.90
C GLU A 114 -9.32 22.69 -1.29
N HIS A 115 -8.17 23.34 -1.07
CA HIS A 115 -7.16 22.88 -0.15
C HIS A 115 -7.83 22.87 1.22
N THR A 116 -8.25 21.70 1.66
CA THR A 116 -8.73 21.48 3.03
C THR A 116 -7.61 21.91 3.97
N LEU A 117 -7.85 22.94 4.76
CA LEU A 117 -6.89 23.44 5.75
C LEU A 117 -6.54 22.33 6.75
N PRO A 118 -5.28 22.26 7.22
CA PRO A 118 -4.85 21.29 8.21
C PRO A 118 -5.41 21.69 9.58
N GLY A 119 -6.63 21.25 9.90
CA GLY A 119 -7.29 21.59 11.16
C GLY A 119 -8.61 20.88 11.48
N GLU A 120 -9.31 20.30 10.51
CA GLU A 120 -10.57 19.59 10.80
C GLU A 120 -10.38 18.09 11.05
N ALA A 121 -10.86 17.65 12.20
CA ALA A 121 -10.80 16.31 12.78
C ALA A 121 -11.60 15.25 11.98
N ALA A 122 -11.21 14.96 10.74
CA ALA A 122 -11.99 14.07 9.87
C ALA A 122 -11.75 12.55 10.06
N PHE A 123 -10.87 12.12 10.98
CA PHE A 123 -10.40 10.73 11.01
C PHE A 123 -9.95 10.19 12.39
N ASP A 124 -10.39 10.84 13.46
CA ASP A 124 -10.14 10.33 14.81
C ASP A 124 -11.06 9.13 15.15
N TYR A 125 -10.72 8.43 16.23
CA TYR A 125 -11.49 7.30 16.72
C TYR A 125 -12.99 7.59 16.87
N ASN A 126 -13.36 8.79 17.31
CA ASN A 126 -14.76 9.16 17.55
C ASN A 126 -15.55 9.25 16.25
N THR A 127 -15.01 9.92 15.23
CA THR A 127 -15.64 10.04 13.91
C THR A 127 -15.86 8.67 13.27
N ILE A 128 -14.87 7.77 13.37
CA ILE A 128 -14.99 6.40 12.84
C ILE A 128 -15.96 5.55 13.65
N SER A 129 -16.03 5.75 14.97
CA SER A 129 -16.95 5.02 15.85
C SER A 129 -18.42 5.27 15.50
N ILE A 130 -18.76 6.46 14.98
CA ILE A 130 -20.12 6.76 14.52
C ILE A 130 -20.53 5.81 13.38
N SER A 131 -19.66 5.60 12.39
CA SER A 131 -19.92 4.67 11.29
C SER A 131 -20.04 3.23 11.77
N ALA A 132 -19.17 2.80 12.68
CA ALA A 132 -19.20 1.45 13.23
C ALA A 132 -20.45 1.17 14.08
N ASN A 133 -20.82 2.11 14.96
CA ASN A 133 -22.03 2.01 15.79
C ASN A 133 -23.29 2.01 14.94
N TYR A 134 -23.36 2.86 13.91
CA TYR A 134 -24.46 2.87 12.95
C TYR A 134 -24.72 1.47 12.37
N LEU A 135 -23.66 0.76 11.99
CA LEU A 135 -23.76 -0.60 11.47
C LEU A 135 -24.15 -1.60 12.57
N LEU A 136 -23.45 -1.61 13.71
CA LEU A 136 -23.64 -2.56 14.81
C LEU A 136 -25.05 -2.53 15.43
N GLU A 137 -25.72 -1.37 15.42
CA GLU A 137 -27.11 -1.18 15.85
C GLU A 137 -28.12 -1.80 14.88
N ARG A 138 -27.74 -1.94 13.60
CA ARG A 138 -28.65 -2.34 12.50
C ARG A 138 -28.38 -3.74 11.98
N THR A 139 -27.32 -4.40 12.45
CA THR A 139 -27.03 -5.80 12.16
C THR A 139 -26.88 -6.65 13.41
N LYS A 140 -27.34 -7.89 13.34
CA LYS A 140 -27.06 -8.91 14.37
C LYS A 140 -25.73 -9.64 14.12
N HIS A 141 -25.15 -9.52 12.93
CA HIS A 141 -23.88 -10.15 12.58
C HIS A 141 -22.73 -9.58 13.43
N ARG A 142 -21.82 -10.45 13.87
CA ARG A 142 -20.59 -10.08 14.59
C ARG A 142 -19.39 -10.75 13.93
N PRO A 143 -18.94 -10.21 12.78
CA PRO A 143 -17.91 -10.84 11.97
C PRO A 143 -16.52 -10.64 12.55
N SER A 144 -15.71 -11.70 12.54
CA SER A 144 -14.27 -11.62 12.79
C SER A 144 -13.46 -11.39 11.50
N ILE A 145 -14.09 -11.57 10.33
CA ILE A 145 -13.45 -11.50 9.01
C ILE A 145 -14.09 -10.40 8.16
N GLY A 146 -13.24 -9.53 7.62
CA GLY A 146 -13.60 -8.49 6.65
C GLY A 146 -13.13 -8.89 5.26
N ILE A 147 -13.88 -8.54 4.23
CA ILE A 147 -13.54 -8.83 2.83
C ILE A 147 -13.65 -7.56 2.01
N VAL A 148 -12.58 -7.17 1.33
CA VAL A 148 -12.61 -6.07 0.36
C VAL A 148 -12.65 -6.65 -1.05
N CYS A 149 -13.81 -6.57 -1.70
CA CYS A 149 -14.01 -7.08 -3.04
C CYS A 149 -13.48 -6.08 -4.07
N GLY A 150 -12.40 -6.44 -4.75
CA GLY A 150 -11.94 -5.73 -5.95
C GLY A 150 -12.76 -6.09 -7.19
N SER A 151 -12.33 -5.54 -8.33
CA SER A 151 -12.93 -5.82 -9.64
C SER A 151 -13.05 -7.33 -9.88
N GLY A 152 -14.26 -7.78 -10.23
CA GLY A 152 -14.56 -9.19 -10.48
C GLY A 152 -15.06 -10.03 -9.31
N LEU A 153 -14.82 -9.58 -8.08
CA LEU A 153 -15.27 -10.28 -6.86
C LEU A 153 -16.50 -9.66 -6.21
N GLY A 154 -17.07 -8.59 -6.80
CA GLY A 154 -18.32 -7.99 -6.31
C GLY A 154 -19.46 -9.00 -6.19
N SER A 155 -19.50 -10.00 -7.08
CA SER A 155 -20.53 -11.04 -7.07
C SER A 155 -20.40 -12.09 -5.96
N LEU A 156 -19.30 -12.09 -5.19
CA LEU A 156 -19.16 -12.92 -3.99
C LEU A 156 -20.29 -12.63 -3.00
N VAL A 157 -20.65 -11.36 -2.83
CA VAL A 157 -21.65 -10.93 -1.85
C VAL A 157 -23.07 -11.40 -2.19
N ASP A 158 -23.31 -11.82 -3.43
CA ASP A 158 -24.60 -12.37 -3.86
C ASP A 158 -24.83 -13.80 -3.36
N HIS A 159 -23.77 -14.46 -2.87
CA HIS A 159 -23.81 -15.83 -2.35
C HIS A 159 -23.84 -15.89 -0.82
N LEU A 160 -23.84 -14.73 -0.15
CA LEU A 160 -23.97 -14.65 1.30
C LEU A 160 -25.39 -15.05 1.73
N LYS A 161 -25.49 -15.91 2.75
CA LYS A 161 -26.77 -16.18 3.43
C LYS A 161 -27.03 -15.10 4.48
N GLU A 162 -28.30 -14.89 4.83
CA GLU A 162 -28.72 -13.90 5.85
C GLU A 162 -28.14 -12.51 5.58
N ARG A 163 -28.18 -12.10 4.31
CA ARG A 163 -27.50 -10.91 3.81
C ARG A 163 -28.20 -9.63 4.27
N GLU A 164 -27.44 -8.72 4.86
CA GLU A 164 -27.86 -7.36 5.20
C GLU A 164 -26.93 -6.36 4.51
N ALA A 165 -27.47 -5.51 3.64
CA ALA A 165 -26.69 -4.57 2.84
C ALA A 165 -26.97 -3.12 3.24
N PHE A 166 -25.91 -2.33 3.36
CA PHE A 166 -25.91 -0.94 3.79
C PHE A 166 -25.21 -0.08 2.73
N PRO A 167 -25.95 0.75 1.99
CA PRO A 167 -25.36 1.68 1.01
C PRO A 167 -24.38 2.64 1.68
N TYR A 168 -23.24 2.89 1.03
CA TYR A 168 -22.19 3.76 1.55
C TYR A 168 -22.71 5.17 1.88
N GLU A 169 -23.63 5.69 1.07
CA GLU A 169 -24.23 7.02 1.24
C GLU A 169 -25.10 7.14 2.50
N LYS A 170 -25.52 6.01 3.08
CA LYS A 170 -26.32 5.97 4.31
C LYS A 170 -25.47 5.79 5.57
N ILE A 171 -24.22 5.36 5.41
CA ILE A 171 -23.29 5.17 6.53
C ILE A 171 -22.66 6.53 6.84
N PRO A 172 -22.81 7.06 8.07
CA PRO A 172 -22.21 8.34 8.43
C PRO A 172 -20.70 8.37 8.16
N ASN A 173 -20.18 9.49 7.66
CA ASN A 173 -18.76 9.73 7.38
C ASN A 173 -18.12 8.82 6.33
N PHE A 174 -18.86 7.89 5.72
CA PHE A 174 -18.31 6.93 4.76
C PHE A 174 -18.04 7.57 3.39
N PRO A 175 -17.00 7.14 2.65
CA PRO A 175 -16.78 7.60 1.28
C PRO A 175 -17.84 7.04 0.32
N VAL A 176 -18.02 7.68 -0.84
CA VAL A 176 -18.95 7.23 -1.89
C VAL A 176 -18.11 6.68 -3.05
N SER A 177 -18.57 5.63 -3.73
CA SER A 177 -17.83 5.06 -4.86
C SER A 177 -18.33 5.68 -6.16
N THR A 178 -17.42 6.06 -7.05
CA THR A 178 -17.76 6.72 -8.33
C THR A 178 -17.41 5.87 -9.56
N VAL A 179 -16.72 4.75 -9.37
CA VAL A 179 -16.26 3.85 -10.45
C VAL A 179 -17.36 2.88 -10.87
N ALA A 180 -17.54 2.68 -12.18
CA ALA A 180 -18.48 1.70 -12.71
C ALA A 180 -18.14 0.27 -12.22
N GLY A 181 -19.17 -0.50 -11.85
CA GLY A 181 -19.01 -1.86 -11.29
C GLY A 181 -18.75 -1.91 -9.78
N HIS A 182 -18.72 -0.76 -9.10
CA HIS A 182 -18.68 -0.67 -7.64
C HIS A 182 -20.05 -0.25 -7.09
N ASP A 183 -20.87 -1.24 -6.73
CA ASP A 183 -22.25 -1.03 -6.26
C ASP A 183 -22.38 -0.15 -5.00
N GLY A 184 -21.29 0.06 -4.26
CA GLY A 184 -21.22 1.05 -3.19
C GLY A 184 -21.90 0.62 -1.89
N GLN A 185 -21.66 -0.62 -1.42
CA GLN A 185 -22.36 -1.14 -0.23
C GLN A 185 -21.45 -1.93 0.72
N VAL A 186 -21.67 -1.75 2.03
CA VAL A 186 -21.19 -2.69 3.05
C VAL A 186 -22.23 -3.80 3.18
N VAL A 187 -21.79 -5.05 3.14
CA VAL A 187 -22.67 -6.22 3.18
C VAL A 187 -22.25 -7.14 4.31
N PHE A 188 -23.16 -7.42 5.24
CA PHE A 188 -23.01 -8.46 6.25
C PHE A 188 -23.71 -9.73 5.79
N GLY A 189 -23.22 -10.88 6.21
CA GLY A 189 -23.87 -12.16 5.96
C GLY A 189 -23.00 -13.34 6.32
N LEU A 190 -23.49 -14.55 6.02
CA LEU A 190 -22.78 -15.80 6.26
C LEU A 190 -22.16 -16.33 4.97
N LEU A 191 -20.83 -16.47 4.96
CA LEU A 191 -20.07 -17.14 3.91
C LEU A 191 -19.65 -18.51 4.41
N ASN A 192 -20.21 -19.59 3.83
CA ASN A 192 -20.01 -20.96 4.32
C ASN A 192 -20.28 -21.12 5.84
N GLY A 193 -21.28 -20.41 6.36
CA GLY A 193 -21.65 -20.41 7.78
C GLY A 193 -20.81 -19.47 8.66
N VAL A 194 -19.79 -18.82 8.11
CA VAL A 194 -18.94 -17.86 8.82
C VAL A 194 -19.49 -16.44 8.65
N PRO A 195 -19.75 -15.70 9.74
CA PRO A 195 -20.13 -14.29 9.65
C PRO A 195 -19.00 -13.43 9.07
N VAL A 196 -19.30 -12.69 8.00
CA VAL A 196 -18.34 -11.80 7.31
C VAL A 196 -18.92 -10.40 7.10
N MET A 197 -18.04 -9.41 7.03
CA MET A 197 -18.35 -8.04 6.57
C MET A 197 -17.64 -7.80 5.23
N CYS A 198 -18.38 -7.61 4.15
CA CYS A 198 -17.85 -7.40 2.82
C CYS A 198 -18.03 -5.96 2.34
N MET A 199 -17.03 -5.41 1.66
CA MET A 199 -17.17 -4.18 0.87
C MET A 199 -17.44 -4.56 -0.59
N LYS A 200 -18.65 -4.26 -1.07
CA LYS A 200 -19.02 -4.41 -2.49
C LYS A 200 -18.65 -3.14 -3.24
N GLY A 201 -17.43 -3.14 -3.76
CA GLY A 201 -16.79 -1.96 -4.34
C GLY A 201 -15.85 -1.29 -3.34
N ARG A 202 -14.67 -0.89 -3.79
CA ARG A 202 -13.68 -0.12 -3.01
C ARG A 202 -13.58 1.33 -3.47
N PHE A 203 -12.69 2.07 -2.83
CA PHE A 203 -12.34 3.44 -3.19
C PHE A 203 -10.89 3.49 -3.67
N HIS A 204 -10.63 4.30 -4.68
CA HIS A 204 -9.30 4.48 -5.25
C HIS A 204 -8.85 5.93 -5.14
N SER A 205 -7.54 6.14 -5.03
CA SER A 205 -6.99 7.50 -4.95
C SER A 205 -7.15 8.29 -6.24
N TYR A 206 -7.16 7.61 -7.39
CA TYR A 206 -7.39 8.26 -8.68
C TYR A 206 -8.80 8.85 -8.82
N GLU A 207 -9.76 8.48 -7.94
CA GLU A 207 -11.08 9.12 -7.84
C GLU A 207 -10.99 10.51 -7.15
N GLY A 208 -9.79 10.95 -6.75
CA GLY A 208 -9.56 12.20 -6.03
C GLY A 208 -9.59 12.03 -4.51
N TYR A 209 -9.76 10.81 -4.00
CA TYR A 209 -9.73 10.55 -2.57
C TYR A 209 -8.29 10.49 -2.02
N PRO A 210 -8.01 11.13 -0.88
CA PRO A 210 -6.76 10.90 -0.18
C PRO A 210 -6.70 9.46 0.35
N LEU A 211 -5.51 8.87 0.45
CA LEU A 211 -5.35 7.45 0.81
C LEU A 211 -5.97 7.09 2.16
N TRP A 212 -5.93 7.99 3.14
CA TRP A 212 -6.58 7.76 4.44
C TRP A 212 -8.09 7.55 4.29
N LYS A 213 -8.74 8.25 3.35
CA LYS A 213 -10.18 8.13 3.08
C LYS A 213 -10.49 6.83 2.35
N THR A 214 -9.63 6.44 1.41
CA THR A 214 -9.78 5.15 0.72
C THR A 214 -9.67 3.95 1.66
N ALA A 215 -8.79 4.03 2.67
CA ALA A 215 -8.55 2.96 3.63
C ALA A 215 -9.37 3.10 4.94
N MET A 216 -10.16 4.16 5.08
CA MET A 216 -11.05 4.41 6.23
C MET A 216 -11.94 3.21 6.60
N PRO A 217 -12.57 2.50 5.64
CA PRO A 217 -13.42 1.36 5.93
C PRO A 217 -12.74 0.25 6.72
N ILE A 218 -11.42 0.10 6.62
CA ILE A 218 -10.66 -0.88 7.39
C ILE A 218 -10.71 -0.58 8.90
N ARG A 219 -10.68 0.71 9.28
CA ARG A 219 -10.87 1.11 10.68
C ARG A 219 -12.29 0.87 11.14
N VAL A 220 -13.29 1.08 10.28
CA VAL A 220 -14.68 0.72 10.58
C VAL A 220 -14.80 -0.79 10.81
N MET A 221 -14.21 -1.62 9.94
CA MET A 221 -14.15 -3.08 10.13
C MET A 221 -13.52 -3.44 11.48
N LYS A 222 -12.40 -2.81 11.84
CA LYS A 222 -11.75 -3.02 13.15
C LYS A 222 -12.70 -2.75 14.32
N LEU A 223 -13.44 -1.63 14.29
CA LEU A 223 -14.38 -1.27 15.37
C LEU A 223 -15.64 -2.15 15.39
N VAL A 224 -16.05 -2.70 14.24
CA VAL A 224 -17.12 -3.70 14.15
C VAL A 224 -16.72 -5.04 14.78
N GLY A 225 -15.42 -5.29 14.98
CA GLY A 225 -14.88 -6.51 15.61
C GLY A 225 -14.05 -7.39 14.67
N VAL A 226 -13.82 -6.96 13.44
CA VAL A 226 -12.98 -7.69 12.48
C VAL A 226 -11.54 -7.70 12.97
N ASN A 227 -10.93 -8.89 12.98
CA ASN A 227 -9.52 -9.09 13.34
C ASN A 227 -8.66 -9.58 12.18
N SER A 228 -9.29 -10.00 11.07
CA SER A 228 -8.61 -10.48 9.88
C SER A 228 -9.30 -9.97 8.61
N VAL A 229 -8.53 -9.56 7.60
CA VAL A 229 -9.07 -9.06 6.33
C VAL A 229 -8.58 -9.87 5.15
N ILE A 230 -9.48 -10.13 4.20
CA ILE A 230 -9.19 -10.65 2.87
C ILE A 230 -9.27 -9.47 1.89
N VAL A 231 -8.18 -9.14 1.22
CA VAL A 231 -8.13 -8.03 0.26
C VAL A 231 -7.88 -8.57 -1.15
N THR A 232 -8.74 -8.20 -2.09
CA THR A 232 -8.70 -8.77 -3.44
C THR A 232 -8.60 -7.67 -4.49
N ASN A 233 -7.87 -7.86 -5.58
CA ASN A 233 -7.81 -6.87 -6.67
C ASN A 233 -7.64 -7.53 -8.03
N ALA A 234 -7.89 -6.75 -9.08
CA ALA A 234 -7.36 -7.02 -10.42
C ALA A 234 -5.99 -6.37 -10.55
N ALA A 235 -5.09 -7.01 -11.29
CA ALA A 235 -3.72 -6.54 -11.50
C ALA A 235 -3.19 -6.92 -12.89
N GLY A 236 -2.30 -6.07 -13.41
CA GLY A 236 -1.47 -6.41 -14.57
C GLY A 236 -0.32 -7.34 -14.17
N GLY A 237 -0.12 -8.41 -14.94
CA GLY A 237 0.97 -9.36 -14.74
C GLY A 237 2.29 -8.83 -15.29
N ILE A 238 3.24 -8.52 -14.39
CA ILE A 238 4.62 -8.14 -14.76
C ILE A 238 5.50 -9.38 -14.93
N ASN A 239 5.26 -10.43 -14.14
CA ASN A 239 5.97 -11.69 -14.26
C ASN A 239 5.57 -12.41 -15.56
N ASP A 240 6.54 -12.78 -16.39
CA ASP A 240 6.31 -13.42 -17.70
C ASP A 240 5.68 -14.81 -17.61
N LYS A 241 5.83 -15.48 -16.45
CA LYS A 241 5.21 -16.77 -16.16
C LYS A 241 3.72 -16.68 -15.86
N TYR A 242 3.19 -15.49 -15.62
CA TYR A 242 1.78 -15.31 -15.29
C TYR A 242 0.93 -15.23 -16.55
N HIS A 243 -0.28 -15.74 -16.46
CA HIS A 243 -1.28 -15.75 -17.52
C HIS A 243 -2.55 -15.02 -17.06
N VAL A 244 -3.29 -14.49 -18.02
CA VAL A 244 -4.61 -13.91 -17.74
C VAL A 244 -5.50 -14.98 -17.11
N GLY A 245 -6.13 -14.62 -16.00
CA GLY A 245 -6.92 -15.53 -15.17
C GLY A 245 -6.13 -16.22 -14.06
N ASP A 246 -4.82 -16.07 -13.98
CA ASP A 246 -4.06 -16.60 -12.84
C ASP A 246 -4.36 -15.82 -11.56
N VAL A 247 -4.21 -16.48 -10.42
CA VAL A 247 -4.31 -15.84 -9.09
C VAL A 247 -2.91 -15.71 -8.50
N MET A 248 -2.50 -14.50 -8.12
CA MET A 248 -1.26 -14.28 -7.39
C MET A 248 -1.56 -14.02 -5.91
N LEU A 249 -1.15 -14.94 -5.03
CA LEU A 249 -1.09 -14.67 -3.59
C LEU A 249 -0.05 -13.59 -3.32
N ILE A 250 -0.43 -12.50 -2.65
CA ILE A 250 0.48 -11.40 -2.37
C ILE A 250 1.32 -11.77 -1.14
N LYS A 251 2.64 -11.94 -1.34
CA LYS A 251 3.59 -12.18 -0.22
C LYS A 251 4.21 -10.90 0.32
N ASP A 252 4.29 -9.86 -0.50
CA ASP A 252 4.85 -8.56 -0.15
C ASP A 252 4.37 -7.47 -1.10
N HIS A 253 4.67 -6.20 -0.81
CA HIS A 253 4.39 -5.09 -1.72
C HIS A 253 5.51 -4.05 -1.84
N ILE A 254 5.49 -3.33 -2.96
CA ILE A 254 6.21 -2.07 -3.15
C ILE A 254 5.19 -0.94 -3.09
N ASN A 255 5.35 -0.03 -2.13
CA ASN A 255 4.44 1.10 -1.92
C ASN A 255 5.02 2.38 -2.52
N ILE A 256 4.88 2.56 -3.85
CA ILE A 256 5.43 3.73 -4.56
C ILE A 256 4.86 5.06 -4.02
N PRO A 257 3.53 5.23 -3.81
CA PRO A 257 3.00 6.42 -3.15
C PRO A 257 3.60 6.67 -1.77
N GLY A 258 3.79 5.60 -0.99
CA GLY A 258 4.38 5.67 0.34
C GLY A 258 5.81 6.20 0.34
N PHE A 259 6.64 5.82 -0.64
CA PHE A 259 8.00 6.37 -0.78
C PHE A 259 8.01 7.89 -1.01
N ALA A 260 7.00 8.41 -1.71
CA ALA A 260 6.84 9.85 -1.95
C ALA A 260 6.13 10.59 -0.81
N GLY A 261 5.86 9.92 0.32
CA GLY A 261 5.16 10.52 1.46
C GLY A 261 3.64 10.60 1.30
N ASN A 262 3.06 9.94 0.29
CA ASN A 262 1.61 9.75 0.20
C ASN A 262 1.23 8.40 0.80
N SER A 263 0.85 8.40 2.08
CA SER A 263 0.49 7.19 2.83
C SER A 263 -0.75 7.46 3.70
N PRO A 264 -1.62 6.46 3.94
CA PRO A 264 -2.82 6.64 4.76
C PRO A 264 -2.53 6.96 6.23
N LEU A 265 -1.27 6.82 6.68
CA LEU A 265 -0.85 7.09 8.08
C LEU A 265 -0.14 8.44 8.24
N VAL A 266 -0.06 9.25 7.18
CA VAL A 266 0.46 10.62 7.26
C VAL A 266 -0.48 11.48 8.10
N GLY A 267 0.09 12.28 9.01
CA GLY A 267 -0.67 13.09 9.96
C GLY A 267 -0.50 12.62 11.42
N LYS A 268 -1.40 13.03 12.31
CA LYS A 268 -1.41 12.67 13.73
C LYS A 268 -1.75 11.19 13.90
N ASN A 269 -1.01 10.47 14.76
CA ASN A 269 -1.36 9.09 15.12
C ASN A 269 -2.46 9.07 16.19
N ASP A 270 -3.39 8.12 16.05
CA ASP A 270 -4.38 7.80 17.05
C ASP A 270 -4.04 6.42 17.65
N GLU A 271 -3.55 6.42 18.88
CA GLU A 271 -3.08 5.22 19.58
C GLU A 271 -4.21 4.23 19.88
N ASN A 272 -5.48 4.62 19.75
CA ASN A 272 -6.62 3.69 19.87
C ASN A 272 -6.67 2.69 18.71
N PHE A 273 -6.10 3.03 17.54
CA PHE A 273 -6.00 2.10 16.42
C PHE A 273 -4.70 1.31 16.44
N GLY A 274 -3.57 1.98 16.68
CA GLY A 274 -2.28 1.31 16.65
C GLY A 274 -1.08 2.23 16.81
N PRO A 275 0.13 1.65 16.77
CA PRO A 275 1.36 2.35 17.09
C PRO A 275 1.71 3.39 16.01
N ARG A 276 2.47 4.42 16.40
CA ARG A 276 2.97 5.44 15.46
C ARG A 276 3.76 4.86 14.27
N PHE A 277 4.53 3.80 14.51
CA PHE A 277 5.42 3.19 13.51
C PHE A 277 5.16 1.68 13.41
N PRO A 278 4.18 1.23 12.59
CA PRO A 278 3.90 -0.20 12.43
C PRO A 278 4.96 -0.90 11.56
N GLY A 279 5.39 -2.08 11.98
CA GLY A 279 6.27 -2.94 11.17
C GLY A 279 5.50 -3.63 10.04
N MET A 280 6.05 -3.58 8.82
CA MET A 280 5.40 -4.10 7.59
C MET A 280 6.00 -5.41 7.05
N SER A 281 7.09 -5.93 7.63
CA SER A 281 7.79 -7.14 7.15
C SER A 281 6.99 -8.43 7.20
N ASN A 282 5.90 -8.46 7.98
CA ASN A 282 4.92 -9.56 8.01
C ASN A 282 3.51 -9.01 7.78
N ALA A 283 3.37 -8.06 6.84
CA ALA A 283 2.09 -7.47 6.50
C ALA A 283 1.12 -8.51 5.92
N TYR A 284 1.62 -9.43 5.10
CA TYR A 284 0.84 -10.53 4.53
C TYR A 284 1.11 -11.81 5.33
N ASP A 285 0.09 -12.25 6.07
CA ASP A 285 0.25 -13.28 7.10
C ASP A 285 0.75 -14.60 6.50
N LYS A 286 1.93 -15.04 6.96
CA LYS A 286 2.59 -16.26 6.44
C LYS A 286 1.75 -17.51 6.63
N GLN A 287 1.00 -17.63 7.73
CA GLN A 287 0.16 -18.80 7.97
C GLN A 287 -1.05 -18.77 7.04
N LEU A 288 -1.70 -17.63 6.86
CA LEU A 288 -2.82 -17.50 5.91
C LEU A 288 -2.40 -17.79 4.47
N ARG A 289 -1.19 -17.36 4.06
CA ARG A 289 -0.64 -17.73 2.74
C ARG A 289 -0.39 -19.24 2.61
N GLN A 290 0.08 -19.89 3.68
CA GLN A 290 0.27 -21.33 3.68
C GLN A 290 -1.07 -22.08 3.60
N GLU A 291 -2.09 -21.64 4.35
CA GLU A 291 -3.43 -22.21 4.26
C GLU A 291 -4.05 -21.99 2.88
N ALA A 292 -3.83 -20.84 2.25
CA ALA A 292 -4.28 -20.60 0.88
C ALA A 292 -3.65 -21.59 -0.11
N LYS A 293 -2.36 -21.92 0.03
CA LYS A 293 -1.71 -22.95 -0.79
C LYS A 293 -2.32 -24.34 -0.56
N ASN A 294 -2.70 -24.66 0.68
CA ASN A 294 -3.39 -25.92 0.97
C ASN A 294 -4.77 -25.95 0.29
N VAL A 295 -5.56 -24.88 0.44
CA VAL A 295 -6.89 -24.74 -0.19
C VAL A 295 -6.80 -24.83 -1.71
N VAL A 296 -5.81 -24.18 -2.31
CA VAL A 296 -5.56 -24.20 -3.76
C VAL A 296 -5.27 -25.62 -4.26
N LYS A 297 -4.48 -26.39 -3.51
CA LYS A 297 -4.21 -27.80 -3.81
C LYS A 297 -5.47 -28.66 -3.64
N GLU A 298 -6.29 -28.40 -2.61
CA GLU A 298 -7.58 -29.09 -2.42
C GLU A 298 -8.60 -28.76 -3.52
N MET A 299 -8.45 -27.61 -4.19
CA MET A 299 -9.27 -27.20 -5.32
C MET A 299 -8.73 -27.71 -6.67
N GLY A 300 -7.49 -28.21 -6.72
CA GLY A 300 -6.86 -28.68 -7.97
C GLY A 300 -6.56 -27.55 -8.96
N ILE A 301 -6.27 -26.34 -8.48
CA ILE A 301 -6.00 -25.15 -9.32
C ILE A 301 -4.57 -24.62 -9.19
N GLU A 302 -3.66 -25.39 -8.58
CA GLU A 302 -2.29 -24.99 -8.25
C GLU A 302 -1.48 -24.50 -9.46
N GLU A 303 -1.75 -25.01 -10.66
CA GLU A 303 -1.04 -24.61 -11.88
C GLU A 303 -1.32 -23.16 -12.29
N SER A 304 -2.44 -22.60 -11.82
CA SER A 304 -2.89 -21.23 -12.10
C SER A 304 -2.78 -20.29 -10.89
N VAL A 305 -2.03 -20.70 -9.86
CA VAL A 305 -1.83 -19.91 -8.65
C VAL A 305 -0.35 -19.68 -8.39
N HIS A 306 0.02 -18.41 -8.24
CA HIS A 306 1.37 -17.95 -7.99
C HIS A 306 1.51 -17.25 -6.63
N GLU A 307 2.73 -16.92 -6.24
CA GLU A 307 3.00 -16.11 -5.04
C GLU A 307 4.08 -15.04 -5.32
N GLY A 308 3.69 -13.77 -5.21
CA GLY A 308 4.52 -12.67 -5.72
C GLY A 308 4.39 -11.34 -4.98
N VAL A 309 5.20 -10.38 -5.42
CA VAL A 309 5.26 -9.00 -4.92
C VAL A 309 4.33 -8.12 -5.74
N TYR A 310 3.39 -7.45 -5.07
CA TYR A 310 2.46 -6.50 -5.69
C TYR A 310 3.00 -5.07 -5.59
N VAL A 311 2.95 -4.29 -6.66
CA VAL A 311 3.28 -2.86 -6.60
C VAL A 311 2.02 -2.00 -6.75
N MET A 312 1.85 -1.04 -5.85
CA MET A 312 0.78 -0.04 -5.96
C MET A 312 1.29 1.20 -6.68
N LEU A 313 0.56 1.64 -7.71
CA LEU A 313 0.69 2.93 -8.36
C LEU A 313 -0.52 3.83 -8.09
N GLY A 314 -0.42 5.10 -8.50
CA GLY A 314 -1.49 6.08 -8.33
C GLY A 314 -2.62 5.96 -9.36
N GLY A 315 -2.31 5.62 -10.61
CA GLY A 315 -3.26 5.65 -11.73
C GLY A 315 -3.71 7.08 -12.11
N PRO A 316 -4.74 7.23 -12.97
CA PRO A 316 -5.55 6.18 -13.58
C PRO A 316 -4.99 5.63 -14.90
N SER A 317 -3.97 6.28 -15.49
CA SER A 317 -3.30 5.73 -16.68
C SER A 317 -2.64 4.40 -16.35
N TYR A 318 -2.77 3.42 -17.25
CA TYR A 318 -1.92 2.24 -17.21
C TYR A 318 -0.45 2.61 -17.45
N GLU A 319 0.42 1.66 -17.14
CA GLU A 319 1.86 1.87 -17.15
C GLU A 319 2.42 1.89 -18.57
N THR A 320 3.41 2.74 -18.80
CA THR A 320 4.26 2.70 -19.98
C THR A 320 5.21 1.51 -19.95
N VAL A 321 5.73 1.10 -21.12
CA VAL A 321 6.76 0.04 -21.22
C VAL A 321 7.99 0.33 -20.35
N ALA A 322 8.40 1.61 -20.25
CA ALA A 322 9.53 2.02 -19.41
C ALA A 322 9.28 1.75 -17.93
N GLU A 323 8.08 2.14 -17.45
CA GLU A 323 7.65 1.96 -16.07
C GLU A 323 7.55 0.46 -15.74
N LEU A 324 6.94 -0.34 -16.61
CA LEU A 324 6.83 -1.79 -16.41
C LEU A 324 8.19 -2.49 -16.33
N ARG A 325 9.14 -2.12 -17.20
CA ARG A 325 10.51 -2.64 -17.14
C ARG A 325 11.23 -2.25 -15.86
N LEU A 326 11.04 -1.01 -15.40
CA LEU A 326 11.57 -0.55 -14.11
C LEU A 326 10.96 -1.37 -12.95
N LEU A 327 9.63 -1.53 -12.92
CA LEU A 327 8.94 -2.29 -11.88
C LEU A 327 9.38 -3.76 -11.84
N ARG A 328 9.58 -4.37 -13.02
CA ARG A 328 10.17 -5.71 -13.13
C ARG A 328 11.58 -5.77 -12.55
N LEU A 329 12.43 -4.78 -12.85
CA LEU A 329 13.79 -4.70 -12.31
C LEU A 329 13.79 -4.56 -10.77
N LEU A 330 12.79 -3.88 -10.21
CA LEU A 330 12.58 -3.74 -8.77
C LEU A 330 12.02 -5.02 -8.11
N GLY A 331 11.70 -6.06 -8.89
CA GLY A 331 11.21 -7.34 -8.40
C GLY A 331 9.69 -7.41 -8.20
N ALA A 332 8.92 -6.53 -8.83
CA ALA A 332 7.46 -6.64 -8.83
C ALA A 332 6.99 -7.77 -9.76
N ASP A 333 5.99 -8.53 -9.30
CA ASP A 333 5.37 -9.62 -10.06
C ASP A 333 4.02 -9.20 -10.66
N ALA A 334 3.30 -8.29 -10.00
CA ALA A 334 2.05 -7.71 -10.49
C ALA A 334 1.91 -6.24 -10.06
N VAL A 335 1.18 -5.46 -10.85
CA VAL A 335 0.92 -4.03 -10.60
C VAL A 335 -0.57 -3.72 -10.55
N GLY A 336 -0.96 -2.80 -9.69
CA GLY A 336 -2.31 -2.25 -9.67
C GLY A 336 -2.39 -0.92 -8.92
N MET A 337 -3.61 -0.44 -8.72
CA MET A 337 -3.89 0.94 -8.25
C MET A 337 -4.64 0.97 -6.91
N SER A 338 -4.62 -0.13 -6.15
CA SER A 338 -5.35 -0.26 -4.88
C SER A 338 -4.61 -1.14 -3.86
N THR A 339 -5.33 -1.61 -2.82
CA THR A 339 -4.90 -2.62 -1.85
C THR A 339 -3.87 -2.17 -0.82
N VAL A 340 -2.74 -1.59 -1.21
CA VAL A 340 -1.63 -1.34 -0.25
C VAL A 340 -2.04 -0.39 0.87
N ALA A 341 -2.85 0.64 0.58
CA ALA A 341 -3.37 1.53 1.64
C ALA A 341 -4.26 0.79 2.65
N GLU A 342 -5.13 -0.12 2.17
CA GLU A 342 -5.99 -0.96 3.01
C GLU A 342 -5.15 -1.88 3.90
N VAL A 343 -4.11 -2.49 3.33
CA VAL A 343 -3.16 -3.37 4.05
C VAL A 343 -2.40 -2.59 5.12
N VAL A 344 -1.87 -1.41 4.79
CA VAL A 344 -1.15 -0.55 5.76
C VAL A 344 -2.04 -0.21 6.95
N VAL A 345 -3.31 0.17 6.72
CA VAL A 345 -4.26 0.49 7.81
C VAL A 345 -4.66 -0.76 8.60
N ALA A 346 -4.85 -1.90 7.94
CA ALA A 346 -5.16 -3.15 8.62
C ALA A 346 -4.02 -3.56 9.58
N ARG A 347 -2.77 -3.45 9.12
CA ARG A 347 -1.59 -3.75 9.93
C ARG A 347 -1.37 -2.75 11.04
N HIS A 348 -1.63 -1.46 10.81
CA HIS A 348 -1.68 -0.45 11.86
C HIS A 348 -2.68 -0.86 12.95
N CYS A 349 -3.86 -1.36 12.58
CA CYS A 349 -4.90 -1.83 13.50
C CYS A 349 -4.63 -3.21 14.14
N GLY A 350 -3.47 -3.82 13.90
CA GLY A 350 -3.10 -5.15 14.38
C GLY A 350 -3.88 -6.31 13.74
N MET A 351 -4.56 -6.08 12.61
CA MET A 351 -5.36 -7.09 11.92
C MET A 351 -4.48 -8.01 11.07
N ARG A 352 -4.82 -9.30 10.97
CA ARG A 352 -4.18 -10.23 10.03
C ARG A 352 -4.66 -9.93 8.61
N VAL A 353 -3.79 -10.08 7.62
CA VAL A 353 -4.13 -9.79 6.22
C VAL A 353 -3.81 -11.00 5.36
N PHE A 354 -4.80 -11.44 4.59
CA PHE A 354 -4.63 -12.29 3.42
C PHE A 354 -5.00 -11.47 2.20
N ALA A 355 -4.19 -11.51 1.14
CA ALA A 355 -4.49 -10.77 -0.07
C ALA A 355 -4.05 -11.53 -1.32
N PHE A 356 -4.79 -11.35 -2.40
CA PHE A 356 -4.45 -11.90 -3.70
C PHE A 356 -4.90 -10.98 -4.83
N SER A 357 -4.21 -11.10 -5.95
CA SER A 357 -4.54 -10.43 -7.21
C SER A 357 -5.05 -11.46 -8.21
N LEU A 358 -6.10 -11.12 -8.95
CA LEU A 358 -6.41 -11.76 -10.21
C LEU A 358 -5.58 -11.08 -11.29
N VAL A 359 -4.78 -11.84 -12.03
CA VAL A 359 -4.05 -11.35 -13.20
C VAL A 359 -5.05 -11.17 -14.33
N THR A 360 -5.35 -9.93 -14.68
CA THR A 360 -6.43 -9.61 -15.62
C THR A 360 -5.94 -9.26 -17.02
N ASN A 361 -4.67 -8.89 -17.14
CA ASN A 361 -3.99 -8.64 -18.38
C ASN A 361 -2.49 -8.96 -18.20
N LYS A 362 -1.78 -9.25 -19.29
CA LYS A 362 -0.31 -9.24 -19.27
C LYS A 362 0.16 -7.82 -19.53
N CYS A 363 1.14 -7.36 -18.76
CA CYS A 363 1.72 -6.04 -18.97
C CYS A 363 2.55 -6.03 -20.27
N ILE A 364 2.28 -5.06 -21.14
CA ILE A 364 2.97 -4.92 -22.43
C ILE A 364 4.35 -4.31 -22.19
N MET A 365 5.42 -5.05 -22.48
CA MET A 365 6.81 -4.63 -22.22
C MET A 365 7.67 -4.54 -23.48
N GLU A 366 7.04 -4.67 -24.65
CA GLU A 366 7.64 -4.50 -25.97
C GLU A 366 7.25 -3.14 -26.53
N TRP A 367 8.21 -2.39 -27.09
CA TRP A 367 8.02 -0.99 -27.48
C TRP A 367 7.10 -0.80 -28.69
N ASP A 368 6.98 -1.82 -29.53
CA ASP A 368 6.26 -1.80 -30.81
C ASP A 368 5.13 -2.84 -30.84
N SER A 369 4.58 -3.20 -29.68
CA SER A 369 3.39 -4.06 -29.60
C SER A 369 2.14 -3.26 -29.98
N ASP A 370 1.25 -3.87 -30.77
CA ASP A 370 -0.08 -3.33 -31.09
C ASP A 370 -1.13 -3.66 -30.01
N GLU A 371 -0.74 -4.41 -28.97
CA GLU A 371 -1.63 -4.72 -27.84
C GLU A 371 -1.79 -3.49 -26.92
N GLU A 372 -3.00 -3.27 -26.40
CA GLU A 372 -3.28 -2.22 -25.44
C GLU A 372 -4.07 -2.76 -24.24
N ALA A 373 -3.69 -2.34 -23.03
CA ALA A 373 -4.45 -2.67 -21.83
C ALA A 373 -5.79 -1.91 -21.84
N ASN A 374 -6.89 -2.64 -21.70
CA ASN A 374 -8.23 -2.06 -21.63
C ASN A 374 -9.04 -2.62 -20.44
N HIS A 375 -10.09 -1.91 -20.04
CA HIS A 375 -10.88 -2.25 -18.85
C HIS A 375 -11.83 -3.44 -19.10
N GLU A 376 -12.25 -3.64 -20.33
CA GLU A 376 -13.17 -4.70 -20.74
C GLU A 376 -12.55 -6.09 -20.54
N GLU A 377 -11.27 -6.26 -20.88
CA GLU A 377 -10.50 -7.48 -20.62
C GLU A 377 -10.45 -7.83 -19.13
N VAL A 378 -10.33 -6.81 -18.28
CA VAL A 378 -10.33 -6.99 -16.83
C VAL A 378 -11.62 -7.61 -16.34
N ILE A 379 -12.76 -7.12 -16.85
CA ILE A 379 -14.09 -7.64 -16.51
C ILE A 379 -14.27 -9.06 -17.07
N ALA A 380 -13.77 -9.33 -18.28
CA ALA A 380 -13.87 -10.66 -18.89
C ALA A 380 -13.09 -11.73 -18.12
N ALA A 381 -11.83 -11.45 -17.76
CA ALA A 381 -11.00 -12.35 -16.97
C ALA A 381 -11.59 -12.62 -15.58
N ALA A 382 -12.12 -11.57 -14.95
CA ALA A 382 -12.86 -11.66 -13.70
C ALA A 382 -14.07 -12.61 -13.77
N ASN A 383 -14.91 -12.43 -14.79
CA ASN A 383 -16.10 -13.27 -14.97
C ASN A 383 -15.73 -14.73 -15.22
N ALA A 384 -14.67 -14.99 -15.99
CA ALA A 384 -14.19 -16.35 -16.28
C ALA A 384 -13.69 -17.10 -15.03
N ARG A 385 -13.16 -16.39 -14.02
CA ARG A 385 -12.61 -16.99 -12.79
C ARG A 385 -13.52 -16.88 -11.57
N LYS A 386 -14.67 -16.22 -11.69
CA LYS A 386 -15.61 -15.93 -10.58
C LYS A 386 -15.84 -17.11 -9.63
N HIS A 387 -16.18 -18.29 -10.15
CA HIS A 387 -16.48 -19.45 -9.31
C HIS A 387 -15.27 -19.92 -8.49
N HIS A 388 -14.09 -20.01 -9.11
CA HIS A 388 -12.85 -20.38 -8.43
C HIS A 388 -12.51 -19.36 -7.33
N LEU A 389 -12.65 -18.07 -7.62
CA LEU A 389 -12.36 -17.01 -6.64
C LEU A 389 -13.34 -17.03 -5.46
N GLN A 390 -14.63 -17.25 -5.73
CA GLN A 390 -15.65 -17.37 -4.70
C GLN A 390 -15.39 -18.57 -3.78
N GLU A 391 -15.03 -19.71 -4.37
CA GLU A 391 -14.71 -20.91 -3.61
C GLU A 391 -13.43 -20.73 -2.78
N LEU A 392 -12.37 -20.15 -3.36
CA LEU A 392 -11.14 -19.83 -2.63
C LEU A 392 -11.42 -18.92 -1.43
N VAL A 393 -12.15 -17.82 -1.63
CA VAL A 393 -12.49 -16.89 -0.53
C VAL A 393 -13.38 -17.56 0.51
N GLY A 394 -14.37 -18.36 0.09
CA GLY A 394 -15.25 -19.08 1.01
C GLY A 394 -14.53 -20.14 1.85
N ARG A 395 -13.60 -20.89 1.25
CA ARG A 395 -12.75 -21.85 1.98
C ARG A 395 -11.77 -21.12 2.90
N MET A 396 -11.16 -20.03 2.45
CA MET A 396 -10.26 -19.22 3.28
C MET A 396 -10.98 -18.60 4.47
N ALA A 397 -12.19 -18.06 4.29
CA ALA A 397 -13.00 -17.55 5.39
C ALA A 397 -13.28 -18.63 6.45
N ALA A 398 -13.58 -19.86 6.02
CA ALA A 398 -13.76 -21.01 6.91
C ALA A 398 -12.47 -21.39 7.66
N ARG A 399 -11.30 -21.37 7.00
CA ARG A 399 -9.99 -21.64 7.64
C ARG A 399 -9.58 -20.54 8.62
N MET A 400 -9.93 -19.28 8.34
CA MET A 400 -9.61 -18.13 9.18
C MET A 400 -10.49 -18.01 10.43
N ALA A 401 -11.66 -18.66 10.42
CA ALA A 401 -12.60 -18.66 11.54
C ALA A 401 -12.33 -19.77 12.58
N GLN A 402 -11.48 -20.74 12.23
CA GLN A 402 -10.96 -21.79 13.12
C GLN A 402 -9.80 -21.24 13.95
#